data_AF-A0A960H9U1-F1
#
_entry.id   AF-A0A960H9U1-F1
#
_cell.length_a   1.000
_cell.length_b   1.000
_cell.length_c   1.000
_cell.angle_alpha   90.00
_cell.angle_beta   90.00
_cell.angle_gamma   90.00
#
_symmetry.space_group_name_H-M   'P 1'
#
loop_
_entity.id
_entity.type
_entity.pdbx_description
1 polymer ?
#
loop_
_entity_poly.entity_id
_entity_poly.type
_entity_poly.pdbx_seq_one_letter_code
_entity_poly.pdbx_strand_id
1 'polypeptide(L)'
;MTVYEVLTVVLITVLAIAATVAIYLGLLNWIGALYVVRCTECHHLAFNSANRPRESCPHCRHPILTHPIHAVAHPGARSDVRVEGDRLHY
;
A
#
# COMPACT_ATOMS: atom_id res chain seq x y z
N MET A 1 17.67 32.78 -12.06
CA MET A 1 17.88 32.55 -10.62
C MET A 1 16.59 32.22 -9.89
N THR A 2 15.49 32.94 -10.15
CA THR A 2 14.17 32.72 -9.51
C THR A 2 13.57 31.32 -9.74
N VAL A 3 13.77 30.71 -10.92
CA VAL A 3 13.20 29.38 -11.24
C VAL A 3 13.73 28.28 -10.31
N TYR A 4 15.04 28.25 -10.08
CA TYR A 4 15.66 27.26 -9.18
C TYR A 4 15.26 27.48 -7.72
N GLU A 5 15.12 28.74 -7.31
CA GLU A 5 14.67 29.11 -5.98
C GLU A 5 13.24 28.64 -5.72
N VAL A 6 12.31 28.93 -6.65
CA VAL A 6 10.91 28.47 -6.55
C VAL A 6 10.83 26.94 -6.53
N LEU A 7 11.56 26.25 -7.41
CA LEU A 7 11.57 24.79 -7.43
C LEU A 7 12.11 24.19 -6.13
N THR A 8 13.13 24.81 -5.54
CA THR A 8 13.70 24.37 -4.26
C THR A 8 12.70 24.55 -3.12
N VAL A 9 12.01 25.70 -3.06
CA VAL A 9 10.96 25.95 -2.05
C VAL A 9 9.83 24.93 -2.18
N VAL A 10 9.37 24.65 -3.40
CA VAL A 10 8.34 23.62 -3.66
C VAL A 10 8.82 22.25 -3.18
N LEU A 11 10.04 21.85 -3.55
CA LEU A 11 10.60 20.56 -3.17
C LEU A 11 10.69 20.41 -1.64
N ILE A 12 11.22 21.41 -0.95
CA ILE A 12 11.32 21.42 0.52
C ILE A 12 9.93 21.29 1.14
N THR A 13 8.95 22.02 0.62
CA THR A 13 7.57 21.98 1.13
C THR A 13 6.96 20.59 0.95
N VAL A 14 7.11 19.98 -0.23
CA VAL A 14 6.63 18.61 -0.50
C VAL A 14 7.30 17.61 0.44
N LEU A 15 8.62 17.69 0.62
CA LEU A 15 9.36 16.80 1.52
C LEU A 15 8.93 16.98 2.98
N ALA A 16 8.73 18.22 3.43
CA ALA A 16 8.27 18.52 4.79
C ALA A 16 6.89 17.89 5.04
N ILE A 17 5.94 18.06 4.11
CA ILE A 17 4.60 17.46 4.21
C ILE A 17 4.70 15.93 4.24
N ALA A 18 5.47 15.32 3.33
CA ALA A 18 5.64 13.88 3.27
C ALA A 18 6.24 13.31 4.57
N ALA A 19 7.25 13.99 5.13
CA ALA A 19 7.86 13.61 6.40
C ALA A 19 6.86 13.71 7.56
N THR A 20 6.08 14.79 7.64
CA THR A 20 5.03 14.95 8.66
C THR A 20 4.00 13.83 8.58
N VAL A 21 3.54 13.47 7.39
CA VAL A 21 2.60 12.35 7.19
C VAL A 21 3.22 11.03 7.65
N ALA A 22 4.47 10.75 7.29
CA ALA A 22 5.17 9.54 7.72
C ALA A 22 5.32 9.46 9.25
N ILE A 23 5.58 10.59 9.91
CA ILE A 23 5.64 10.67 11.38
C ILE A 23 4.28 10.30 12.00
N TYR A 24 3.18 10.88 11.51
CA TYR A 24 1.84 10.54 12.01
C TYR A 24 1.47 9.08 11.78
N LEU A 25 1.84 8.50 10.63
CA LEU A 25 1.64 7.07 10.37
C LEU A 25 2.44 6.19 11.35
N GLY A 26 3.69 6.57 11.65
CA GLY A 26 4.51 5.89 12.66
C GLY A 26 3.89 5.96 14.06
N LEU A 27 3.36 7.12 14.45
CA LEU A 27 2.65 7.29 15.73
C LEU A 27 1.37 6.45 15.80
N LEU A 28 0.58 6.41 14.72
CA LEU A 28 -0.60 5.56 14.62
C LEU A 28 -0.25 4.07 14.75
N ASN A 29 0.86 3.64 14.15
CA ASN A 29 1.38 2.28 14.33
C ASN A 29 1.80 2.02 15.78
N TRP A 30 2.43 3.01 16.43
CA TRP A 30 2.92 2.87 17.79
C TRP A 30 1.79 2.76 18.84
N ILE A 31 0.68 3.49 18.64
CA ILE A 31 -0.53 3.39 19.48
C ILE A 31 -1.39 2.16 19.09
N GLY A 32 -0.99 1.43 18.05
CA GLY A 32 -1.69 0.23 17.59
C GLY A 32 -2.98 0.50 16.82
N ALA A 33 -3.12 1.69 16.24
CA ALA A 33 -4.26 2.07 15.42
C ALA A 33 -4.08 1.71 13.94
N LEU A 34 -2.84 1.58 13.46
CA LEU A 34 -2.53 1.35 12.05
C LEU A 34 -1.26 0.52 11.88
N TYR A 35 -1.40 -0.73 11.47
CA TYR A 35 -0.29 -1.65 11.24
C TYR A 35 -0.05 -1.82 9.74
N VAL A 36 1.23 -1.92 9.38
CA VAL A 36 1.64 -2.37 8.04
C VAL A 36 1.70 -3.89 8.06
N VAL A 37 0.72 -4.55 7.44
CA VAL A 37 0.60 -6.01 7.42
C VAL A 37 0.71 -6.52 5.98
N ARG A 38 1.08 -7.80 5.83
CA ARG A 38 0.98 -8.48 4.55
C ARG A 38 -0.41 -9.03 4.34
N CYS A 39 -0.86 -9.03 3.10
CA CYS A 39 -2.07 -9.73 2.71
C CYS A 39 -1.75 -11.21 2.46
N THR A 40 -2.61 -12.12 2.92
CA THR A 40 -2.42 -13.57 2.72
C THR A 40 -2.64 -14.01 1.28
N GLU A 41 -3.39 -13.23 0.49
CA GLU A 41 -3.67 -13.49 -0.92
C GLU A 41 -2.59 -12.85 -1.81
N CYS A 42 -2.50 -11.52 -1.78
CA CYS A 42 -1.64 -10.75 -2.70
C CYS A 42 -0.19 -10.58 -2.21
N HIS A 43 0.14 -10.92 -0.96
CA HIS A 43 1.46 -10.72 -0.31
C HIS A 43 2.01 -9.28 -0.31
N HIS A 44 1.26 -8.32 -0.87
CA HIS A 44 1.58 -6.90 -0.80
C HIS A 44 1.37 -6.33 0.60
N LEU A 45 2.16 -5.30 0.90
CA LEU A 45 1.99 -4.51 2.12
C LEU A 45 0.70 -3.70 2.01
N ALA A 46 -0.14 -3.85 3.03
CA ALA A 46 -1.36 -3.09 3.19
C ALA A 46 -1.45 -2.57 4.62
N PHE A 47 -2.21 -1.48 4.79
CA PHE A 47 -2.52 -0.98 6.12
C PHE A 47 -3.74 -1.73 6.69
N ASN A 48 -3.66 -2.10 7.96
CA ASN A 48 -4.74 -2.74 8.72
C ASN A 48 -4.84 -2.11 10.11
N SER A 49 -6.04 -1.97 10.65
CA SER A 49 -6.24 -1.46 12.02
C SER A 49 -5.97 -2.51 13.10
N ALA A 50 -5.78 -3.77 12.71
CA ALA A 50 -5.38 -4.86 13.59
C ALA A 50 -4.03 -5.43 13.15
N ASN A 51 -3.20 -5.82 14.11
CA ASN A 51 -1.91 -6.50 13.86
C ASN A 51 -2.12 -7.97 13.48
N ARG A 52 -2.91 -8.21 12.44
CA ARG A 52 -3.17 -9.54 11.87
C ARG A 52 -3.05 -9.48 10.35
N PRO A 53 -2.57 -10.57 9.72
CA PRO A 53 -2.61 -10.71 8.27
C PRO A 53 -4.00 -10.39 7.76
N ARG A 54 -4.08 -9.61 6.69
CA ARG A 54 -5.37 -9.21 6.13
C ARG A 54 -5.73 -10.16 5.00
N GLU A 55 -6.92 -10.75 5.05
CA GLU A 55 -7.40 -11.68 4.01
C GLU A 55 -7.61 -10.99 2.65
N SER A 56 -7.91 -9.68 2.65
CA SER A 56 -8.08 -8.93 1.39
C SER A 56 -7.48 -7.52 1.47
N CYS A 57 -6.50 -7.25 0.60
CA CYS A 57 -5.91 -5.92 0.40
C CYS A 57 -6.81 -5.06 -0.53
N PRO A 58 -6.76 -3.72 -0.48
CA PRO A 58 -7.46 -2.86 -1.45
C PRO A 58 -7.10 -3.21 -2.91
N HIS A 59 -5.87 -3.70 -3.11
CA HIS A 59 -5.38 -4.22 -4.38
C HIS A 59 -6.12 -5.50 -4.82
N CYS A 60 -6.37 -6.46 -3.91
CA CYS A 60 -7.24 -7.63 -4.15
C CYS A 60 -8.70 -7.23 -4.39
N ARG A 61 -9.19 -6.22 -3.68
CA ARG A 61 -10.60 -5.76 -3.80
C ARG A 61 -10.86 -5.00 -5.10
N HIS A 62 -9.82 -4.40 -5.67
CA HIS A 62 -9.91 -3.61 -6.89
C HIS A 62 -8.88 -4.04 -7.95
N PRO A 63 -8.98 -5.28 -8.47
CA PRO A 63 -8.03 -5.81 -9.46
C PRO A 63 -8.06 -5.06 -10.80
N ILE A 64 -9.13 -4.32 -11.08
CA ILE A 64 -9.27 -3.48 -12.28
C ILE A 64 -8.22 -2.36 -12.32
N LEU A 65 -7.81 -1.84 -11.16
CA LEU A 65 -6.83 -0.73 -11.09
C LEU A 65 -5.40 -1.19 -11.37
N THR A 66 -5.12 -2.48 -11.24
CA THR A 66 -3.75 -3.00 -11.15
C THR A 66 -3.47 -4.02 -12.24
N HIS A 67 -4.49 -4.79 -12.64
CA HIS A 67 -4.46 -5.69 -13.79
C HIS A 67 -5.80 -5.64 -14.57
N PRO A 68 -6.05 -4.57 -15.34
CA PRO A 68 -7.32 -4.40 -16.06
C PRO A 68 -7.60 -5.53 -17.08
N ILE A 69 -6.56 -5.99 -17.78
CA ILE A 69 -6.69 -7.04 -18.81
C ILE A 69 -7.01 -8.41 -18.18
N HIS A 70 -6.37 -8.73 -17.05
CA HIS A 70 -6.59 -10.00 -16.34
C HIS A 70 -7.95 -10.04 -15.64
N ALA A 71 -8.40 -8.89 -15.09
CA ALA A 71 -9.69 -8.75 -14.43
C ALA A 71 -10.89 -8.89 -15.40
N VAL A 72 -10.72 -8.44 -16.65
CA VAL A 72 -11.73 -8.59 -17.71
C VAL A 72 -11.75 -10.02 -18.25
N ALA A 73 -10.59 -10.65 -18.41
CA ALA A 73 -10.48 -12.02 -18.91
C ALA A 73 -11.03 -13.05 -17.90
N HIS A 74 -10.91 -12.79 -16.59
CA HIS A 74 -11.29 -13.74 -15.54
C HIS A 74 -12.19 -13.10 -14.47
N PRO A 75 -13.48 -12.83 -14.77
CA PRO A 75 -14.40 -12.11 -13.88
C PRO A 75 -14.73 -12.86 -12.57
N GLY A 76 -14.57 -14.19 -12.54
CA GLY A 76 -14.76 -15.03 -11.34
C GLY A 76 -13.50 -15.25 -10.50
N ALA A 77 -12.34 -14.80 -10.97
CA ALA A 77 -11.03 -15.18 -10.46
C ALA A 77 -10.41 -14.11 -9.55
N ARG A 78 -11.24 -13.39 -8.77
CA ARG A 78 -10.77 -12.44 -7.73
C ARG A 78 -9.88 -13.13 -6.69
N SER A 79 -10.03 -14.46 -6.53
CA SER A 79 -9.23 -15.34 -5.66
C SER A 79 -8.06 -16.02 -6.37
N ASP A 80 -7.87 -15.79 -7.67
CA ASP A 80 -6.91 -16.55 -8.50
C ASP A 80 -5.65 -15.75 -8.83
N VAL A 81 -5.51 -14.54 -8.27
CA VAL A 81 -4.20 -13.91 -8.08
C VAL A 81 -3.57 -14.48 -6.80
N ARG A 82 -3.69 -15.80 -6.61
CA ARG A 82 -2.94 -16.51 -5.60
C ARG A 82 -1.55 -16.65 -6.20
N VAL A 83 -0.57 -15.97 -5.61
CA VAL A 83 0.82 -16.17 -6.01
C VAL A 83 1.20 -17.57 -5.53
N GLU A 84 0.96 -18.56 -6.40
CA GLU A 84 1.29 -19.97 -6.21
C GLU A 84 2.82 -20.07 -6.10
N GLY A 85 3.37 -19.98 -4.89
CA GLY A 85 4.78 -20.29 -4.63
C GLY A 85 5.59 -19.38 -3.71
N ASP A 86 5.01 -18.61 -2.79
CA ASP A 86 5.84 -17.95 -1.75
C ASP A 86 6.22 -18.95 -0.64
N ARG A 87 7.48 -19.41 -0.65
CA ARG A 87 8.08 -20.31 0.37
C ARG A 87 8.41 -19.61 1.68
N LEU A 88 8.08 -18.32 1.84
CA LEU A 88 8.30 -17.61 3.08
C LEU A 88 7.17 -17.97 4.06
N HIS A 89 7.34 -19.12 4.73
CA HIS A 89 6.53 -19.54 5.86
C HIS A 89 6.59 -18.48 6.98
N TYR A 90 5.49 -17.77 7.20
CA TYR A 90 5.19 -17.06 8.44
C TYR A 90 3.79 -17.43 8.92
#